data_AF-A0A428J860-F1
#
_entry.id   AF-A0A428J860-F1
#
_cell.length_a   1.000
_cell.length_b   1.000
_cell.length_c   1.000
_cell.angle_alpha   90.00
_cell.angle_beta   90.00
_cell.angle_gamma   90.00
#
_symmetry.space_group_name_H-M   'P 1'
#
loop_
_entity.id
_entity.type
_entity.pdbx_description
1 polymer ?
#
loop_
_entity_poly.entity_id
_entity_poly.type
_entity_poly.pdbx_seq_one_letter_code
_entity_poly.pdbx_strand_id
1 'polypeptide(L)'
;MENFFTFDNRLGIYLPQLNKSWESYDTSTQQTILLHWESIRGKIPDRIKELEEMINSKQAALNKEENFQVSCDLNSDIAELASIINDLWLWYRMNQTVSAKVHQ
;
A
#
# COMPACT_ATOMS: atom_id res chain seq x y z
N MET A 1 -18.17 -9.41 4.00
CA MET A 1 -17.22 -8.28 4.16
C MET A 1 -16.30 -8.14 2.96
N GLU A 2 -16.07 -9.19 2.16
CA GLU A 2 -15.23 -9.19 0.93
C GLU A 2 -15.67 -8.23 -0.18
N ASN A 3 -16.82 -7.56 -0.07
CA ASN A 3 -17.36 -6.68 -1.13
C ASN A 3 -16.98 -5.20 -1.00
N PHE A 4 -16.21 -4.82 0.02
CA PHE A 4 -15.81 -3.42 0.27
C PHE A 4 -14.32 -3.16 0.16
N PHE A 5 -13.52 -4.21 -0.03
CA PHE A 5 -12.07 -4.11 -0.10
C PHE A 5 -11.53 -5.08 -1.14
N THR A 6 -10.50 -4.65 -1.86
CA THR A 6 -9.80 -5.46 -2.85
C THR A 6 -8.32 -5.47 -2.52
N PHE A 7 -7.68 -6.63 -2.66
CA PHE A 7 -6.25 -6.74 -2.44
C PHE A 7 -5.47 -6.05 -3.56
N ASP A 8 -4.65 -5.07 -3.21
CA ASP A 8 -3.71 -4.44 -4.12
C ASP A 8 -2.39 -5.21 -4.08
N ASN A 9 -2.10 -5.95 -5.15
CA ASN A 9 -0.90 -6.78 -5.25
C ASN A 9 0.40 -5.98 -5.16
N ARG A 10 0.40 -4.72 -5.62
CA ARG A 10 1.58 -3.87 -5.60
C ARG A 10 1.87 -3.38 -4.19
N LEU A 11 0.86 -2.94 -3.46
CA LEU A 11 1.03 -2.47 -2.08
C LEU A 11 1.12 -3.63 -1.07
N GLY A 12 0.54 -4.78 -1.39
CA GLY A 12 0.45 -5.93 -0.48
C GLY A 12 -0.58 -5.75 0.64
N ILE A 13 -1.59 -4.89 0.43
CA ILE A 13 -2.65 -4.61 1.40
C ILE A 13 -4.02 -4.58 0.72
N TYR A 14 -5.08 -4.74 1.50
CA TYR A 14 -6.44 -4.52 1.04
C TYR A 14 -6.77 -3.03 1.02
N LEU A 15 -7.23 -2.51 -0.11
CA LEU A 15 -7.69 -1.13 -0.25
C LEU A 15 -9.22 -1.05 -0.28
N PRO A 16 -9.83 0.01 0.27
CA PRO A 16 -11.27 0.19 0.17
C PRO A 16 -11.72 0.34 -1.28
N GLN A 17 -12.73 -0.43 -1.68
CA GLN A 17 -13.41 -0.36 -2.96
C GLN A 17 -14.91 -0.42 -2.72
N LEU A 18 -15.53 0.75 -2.66
CA LEU A 18 -16.95 0.90 -2.34
C LEU A 18 -17.80 0.88 -3.61
N ASN A 19 -18.89 0.10 -3.60
CA ASN A 19 -19.80 -0.03 -4.75
C ASN A 19 -20.83 1.11 -4.86
N LYS A 20 -20.90 1.99 -3.85
CA LYS A 20 -21.79 3.16 -3.78
C LYS A 20 -21.15 4.23 -2.91
N SER A 21 -21.71 5.44 -2.90
CA SER A 21 -21.21 6.53 -2.07
C SER A 21 -21.21 6.17 -0.58
N TRP A 22 -20.30 6.77 0.18
CA TRP A 22 -20.14 6.51 1.61
C TRP A 22 -21.44 6.73 2.39
N GLU A 23 -22.13 7.82 2.07
CA GLU A 23 -23.38 8.26 2.70
C GLU A 23 -24.57 7.35 2.37
N SER A 24 -24.43 6.52 1.33
CA SER A 24 -25.46 5.55 0.94
C SER A 24 -25.41 4.26 1.78
N TYR A 25 -24.37 4.06 2.60
CA TYR A 25 -24.30 2.98 3.58
C TYR A 25 -24.99 3.40 4.88
N ASP A 26 -25.66 2.46 5.53
CA ASP A 26 -26.14 2.68 6.89
C ASP A 26 -24.96 2.82 7.87
N THR A 27 -25.22 3.46 9.01
CA THR A 27 -24.20 3.76 10.02
C THR A 27 -23.46 2.52 10.52
N SER A 28 -24.14 1.37 10.64
CA SER A 28 -23.51 0.14 11.14
C SER A 28 -22.53 -0.42 10.11
N THR A 29 -22.89 -0.39 8.83
CA THR A 29 -22.01 -0.76 7.73
C THR A 29 -20.81 0.19 7.62
N GLN A 30 -21.04 1.50 7.72
CA GLN A 30 -19.95 2.49 7.74
C GLN A 30 -18.95 2.21 8.88
N GLN A 31 -19.44 2.00 10.10
CA GLN A 31 -18.59 1.66 11.25
C GLN A 31 -17.79 0.38 11.02
N THR A 32 -18.43 -0.65 10.45
CA THR A 32 -17.77 -1.92 10.13
C THR A 32 -16.64 -1.74 9.10
N ILE A 33 -16.88 -0.97 8.05
CA ILE A 33 -15.87 -0.67 7.03
C ILE A 33 -14.71 0.13 7.64
N LEU A 34 -15.00 1.16 8.46
CA LEU A 34 -13.97 1.95 9.12
C LEU A 34 -13.11 1.10 10.06
N LEU A 35 -13.73 0.27 10.90
CA LEU A 35 -13.00 -0.61 11.83
C LEU A 35 -12.08 -1.58 11.08
N HIS A 36 -12.55 -2.16 9.97
CA HIS A 36 -11.73 -3.04 9.16
C HIS A 36 -10.57 -2.29 8.49
N TRP A 37 -10.85 -1.10 7.96
CA TRP A 37 -9.83 -0.26 7.35
C TRP A 37 -8.74 0.14 8.35
N GLU A 38 -9.09 0.51 9.58
CA GLU A 38 -8.11 0.80 10.63
C GLU A 38 -7.23 -0.41 10.96
N SER A 39 -7.81 -1.61 10.98
CA SER A 39 -7.03 -2.84 11.18
C SER A 39 -6.02 -3.09 10.06
N ILE A 40 -6.37 -2.78 8.81
CA ILE A 40 -5.45 -2.87 7.67
C ILE A 40 -4.37 -1.79 7.78
N ARG A 41 -4.76 -0.53 8.06
CA ARG A 41 -3.81 0.58 8.20
C ARG A 41 -2.80 0.38 9.31
N GLY A 42 -3.21 -0.24 10.41
CA GLY A 42 -2.31 -0.60 11.52
C GLY A 42 -1.15 -1.50 11.10
N LYS A 43 -1.27 -2.23 9.97
CA LYS A 43 -0.23 -3.11 9.43
C LYS A 43 0.67 -2.44 8.38
N ILE A 44 0.33 -1.24 7.92
CA ILE A 44 1.12 -0.53 6.91
C ILE A 44 2.58 -0.29 7.39
N PRO A 45 2.84 0.13 8.65
CA PRO A 45 4.21 0.31 9.12
C PRO A 45 5.06 -0.97 9.04
N ASP A 46 4.48 -2.12 9.37
CA ASP A 46 5.17 -3.42 9.27
C ASP A 46 5.50 -3.74 7.81
N ARG A 47 4.55 -3.51 6.90
CA ARG A 47 4.77 -3.71 5.46
C ARG A 47 5.85 -2.79 4.90
N ILE A 48 5.92 -1.54 5.35
CA ILE A 48 6.97 -0.59 4.96
C ILE A 48 8.33 -1.11 5.42
N LYS A 49 8.44 -1.60 6.66
CA LYS A 49 9.69 -2.16 7.19
C LYS A 49 10.18 -3.35 6.36
N GLU A 50 9.28 -4.26 5.96
CA GLU A 50 9.64 -5.39 5.07
C GLU A 50 10.23 -4.90 3.73
N LEU A 51 9.62 -3.86 3.13
CA LEU A 51 10.11 -3.28 1.88
C LEU A 51 11.46 -2.57 2.05
N GLU A 52 11.68 -1.89 3.18
CA GLU A 52 12.97 -1.30 3.53
C GLU A 52 14.07 -2.36 3.67
N GLU A 53 13.77 -3.52 4.28
CA GLU A 53 14.71 -4.65 4.36
C GLU A 53 15.06 -5.21 2.97
N MET A 54 14.09 -5.27 2.05
CA MET A 54 14.31 -5.64 0.65
C MET A 54 15.20 -4.61 -0.08
N ILE A 55 14.94 -3.32 0.11
CA ILE A 55 15.76 -2.24 -0.46
C ILE A 55 17.20 -2.35 0.05
N ASN A 56 17.41 -2.51 1.35
CA ASN A 56 18.73 -2.63 1.95
C ASN A 56 19.52 -3.81 1.36
N SER A 57 18.84 -4.95 1.17
CA SER A 57 19.44 -6.14 0.57
C SER A 57 19.86 -5.90 -0.89
N LYS A 58 19.00 -5.25 -1.69
CA LYS A 58 19.29 -4.91 -3.09
C LYS A 58 20.39 -3.85 -3.21
N GLN A 59 20.41 -2.85 -2.33
CA GLN A 59 21.49 -1.87 -2.26
C GLN A 59 22.83 -2.52 -1.92
N ALA A 60 22.85 -3.47 -0.99
CA ALA A 60 24.06 -4.23 -0.67
C ALA A 60 24.58 -5.07 -1.84
N ALA A 61 23.67 -5.62 -2.67
CA ALA A 61 24.04 -6.30 -3.91
C ALA A 61 24.57 -5.32 -4.97
N LEU A 62 23.87 -4.20 -5.19
CA LEU A 62 24.25 -3.15 -6.13
C LEU A 62 25.66 -2.60 -5.83
N ASN A 63 26.00 -2.41 -4.55
CA ASN A 63 27.32 -1.92 -4.13
C ASN A 63 28.49 -2.85 -4.50
N LYS A 64 28.20 -4.11 -4.86
CA LYS A 64 29.20 -5.11 -5.24
C LYS A 64 29.07 -5.52 -6.71
N GLU A 65 28.13 -4.93 -7.44
CA GLU A 65 27.82 -5.30 -8.81
C GLU A 65 28.67 -4.49 -9.78
N GLU A 66 29.37 -5.18 -10.69
CA GLU A 66 30.22 -4.56 -11.71
C GLU A 66 29.55 -4.57 -13.09
N ASN A 67 28.54 -5.42 -13.28
CA ASN A 67 27.74 -5.46 -14.49
C ASN A 67 26.77 -4.29 -14.54
N PHE A 68 26.94 -3.43 -15.55
CA PHE A 68 26.09 -2.25 -15.75
C PHE A 68 24.60 -2.60 -15.88
N GLN A 69 24.26 -3.65 -16.64
CA GLN A 69 22.86 -4.01 -16.84
C GLN A 69 22.22 -4.48 -15.53
N VAL A 70 22.91 -5.33 -14.77
CA VAL A 70 22.41 -5.79 -13.46
C VAL A 70 22.30 -4.63 -12.48
N SER A 71 23.24 -3.69 -12.51
CA SER A 71 23.15 -2.45 -11.74
C SER A 71 21.92 -1.61 -12.09
N CYS A 72 21.57 -1.50 -13.38
CA CYS A 72 20.34 -0.83 -13.81
C CYS A 72 19.09 -1.54 -13.31
N ASP A 73 19.05 -2.88 -13.41
CA ASP A 73 17.90 -3.68 -12.98
C ASP A 73 17.70 -3.55 -11.45
N LEU A 74 18.78 -3.64 -10.67
CA LEU A 74 18.75 -3.45 -9.21
C LEU A 74 18.28 -2.03 -8.82
N ASN A 75 18.76 -1.00 -9.51
CA ASN A 75 18.30 0.37 -9.27
C ASN A 75 16.83 0.55 -9.60
N SER A 76 16.34 -0.04 -10.70
CA SER A 76 14.93 -0.02 -11.06
C SER A 76 14.06 -0.68 -9.99
N ASP A 77 14.49 -1.84 -9.48
CA ASP A 77 13.79 -2.54 -8.40
C ASP A 77 13.75 -1.72 -7.11
N ILE A 78 14.86 -1.08 -6.73
CA ILE A 78 14.93 -0.22 -5.54
C ILE A 78 13.98 0.97 -5.69
N ALA A 79 13.95 1.60 -6.86
CA ALA A 79 13.05 2.72 -7.15
C ALA A 79 11.58 2.29 -7.07
N GLU A 80 11.21 1.10 -7.57
CA GLU A 80 9.85 0.59 -7.46
C GLU A 80 9.46 0.31 -6.00
N LEU A 81 10.33 -0.32 -5.22
CA LEU A 81 10.08 -0.55 -3.79
C LEU A 81 9.89 0.77 -3.03
N ALA A 82 10.71 1.79 -3.32
CA ALA A 82 10.57 3.12 -2.72
C ALA A 82 9.26 3.82 -3.13
N SER A 83 8.83 3.62 -4.38
CA SER A 83 7.52 4.09 -4.88
C SER A 83 6.36 3.46 -4.11
N ILE A 84 6.42 2.14 -3.86
CA ILE A 84 5.43 1.42 -3.04
C ILE A 84 5.40 1.97 -1.60
N ILE A 85 6.57 2.16 -0.97
CA ILE A 85 6.66 2.74 0.38
C ILE A 85 6.00 4.12 0.44
N ASN A 86 6.24 4.98 -0.56
CA ASN A 86 5.62 6.30 -0.61
C ASN A 86 4.08 6.22 -0.67
N ASP A 87 3.54 5.33 -1.50
CA ASP A 87 2.09 5.13 -1.62
C ASP A 87 1.47 4.56 -0.35
N LEU A 88 2.16 3.62 0.31
CA LEU A 88 1.76 3.11 1.62
C LEU A 88 1.71 4.24 2.66
N TRP A 89 2.69 5.14 2.68
CA TRP A 89 2.67 6.31 3.56
C TRP A 89 1.53 7.28 3.24
N LEU A 90 1.16 7.45 1.97
CA LEU A 90 -0.02 8.24 1.60
C LEU A 90 -1.29 7.63 2.21
N TRP A 91 -1.46 6.31 2.08
CA TRP A 91 -2.61 5.59 2.65
C TRP A 91 -2.65 5.63 4.19
N TYR A 92 -1.49 5.49 4.84
CA TYR A 92 -1.37 5.57 6.29
C TYR A 92 -1.76 6.95 6.82
N ARG A 93 -1.37 8.02 6.13
CA ARG A 93 -1.63 9.42 6.55
C ARG A 93 -3.00 9.96 6.13
N MET A 94 -3.72 9.31 5.21
CA MET A 94 -5.05 9.76 4.80
C MET A 94 -6.01 9.74 6.00
N ASN A 95 -6.36 10.92 6.53
CA ASN A 95 -7.23 11.03 7.69
C ASN A 95 -8.69 10.61 7.36
N GLN A 96 -9.12 9.54 8.03
CA GLN A 96 -10.48 9.22 8.52
C GLN A 96 -11.72 9.23 7.62
N THR A 97 -11.66 9.53 6.33
CA THR A 97 -12.70 9.09 5.41
C THR A 97 -12.08 8.11 4.45
N VAL A 98 -12.62 6.89 4.40
CA VAL A 98 -12.44 6.00 3.27
C VAL A 98 -12.82 6.84 2.06
N SER A 99 -11.81 7.40 1.39
CA SER A 99 -12.03 8.32 0.30
C SER A 99 -12.79 7.52 -0.73
N ALA A 100 -14.06 7.88 -0.92
CA ALA A 100 -14.85 7.44 -2.03
C ALA A 100 -14.16 8.01 -3.28
N LYS A 101 -13.09 7.34 -3.75
CA LYS A 101 -12.62 7.51 -5.10
C LYS A 101 -13.70 6.88 -5.99
N VAL A 102 -14.78 7.63 -6.17
CA VAL A 102 -15.70 7.44 -7.27
C VAL A 102 -14.87 7.75 -8.50
N HIS A 103 -14.43 6.71 -9.21
CA HIS A 103 -13.91 6.89 -10.55
C HIS A 103 -15.08 7.37 -11.40
N GLN A 104 -14.99 8.59 -11.91
CA GLN A 104 -15.86 9.11 -12.95
C GLN A 104 -15.24 8.79 -14.31
#